data_AF-A0A316H0B7-F1
#
_entry.id   AF-A0A316H0B7-F1
#
_cell.length_a   1.000
_cell.length_b   1.000
_cell.length_c   1.000
_cell.angle_alpha   90.00
_cell.angle_beta   90.00
_cell.angle_gamma   90.00
#
_symmetry.space_group_name_H-M   'P 1'
#
loop_
_entity.id
_entity.type
_entity.pdbx_description
1 polymer ?
#
loop_
_entity_poly.entity_id
_entity_poly.type
_entity_poly.pdbx_seq_one_letter_code
_entity_poly.pdbx_strand_id
1 'polypeptide(L)'
;MFDISTLAFVGRLLLGGAFVFAGLRNIANATFLAGMMTTRGVPQARLVRWGGIVLQIVAGVMLVVGPWTAFAAAALIAFLLVATVMFNNFWDHQGPDRASRINGVVSNVALAGSFLLVIAAGQ
;
A
#
# COMPACT_ATOMS: atom_id res chain seq x y z
N MET A 1 20.91 20.48 12.60
CA MET A 1 20.91 19.04 12.88
C MET A 1 19.46 18.62 13.00
N PHE A 2 18.97 17.69 12.17
CA PHE A 2 17.56 17.25 12.27
C PHE A 2 17.39 16.44 13.56
N ASP A 3 16.36 16.76 14.34
CA ASP A 3 15.99 16.01 15.54
C ASP A 3 15.12 14.80 15.18
N ILE A 4 15.01 13.85 16.10
CA ILE A 4 14.29 12.57 15.90
C ILE A 4 12.83 12.82 15.51
N SER A 5 12.19 13.85 16.09
CA SER A 5 10.83 14.27 15.78
C SER A 5 10.67 14.64 14.30
N THR A 6 11.58 15.46 13.78
CA THR A 6 11.53 15.88 12.37
C THR A 6 11.75 14.69 11.45
N LEU A 7 12.70 13.80 11.74
CA LEU A 7 12.93 12.60 10.94
C LEU A 7 11.72 11.65 10.95
N ALA A 8 11.09 11.46 12.11
CA ALA A 8 9.89 10.64 12.23
C ALA A 8 8.71 11.24 11.44
N PHE A 9 8.52 12.56 11.51
CA PHE A 9 7.51 13.25 10.72
C PHE A 9 7.76 13.09 9.22
N VAL A 10 8.99 13.33 8.75
CA VAL A 10 9.35 13.17 7.33
C VAL A 10 9.15 11.73 6.86
N GLY A 11 9.54 10.73 7.67
CA GLY A 11 9.31 9.32 7.36
C GLY A 11 7.82 9.01 7.20
N ARG A 12 6.98 9.48 8.12
CA ARG A 12 5.53 9.32 8.05
C ARG A 12 4.91 10.07 6.87
N LEU A 13 5.41 11.26 6.55
CA LEU A 13 4.98 12.04 5.40
C LEU A 13 5.27 11.31 4.08
N LEU A 14 6.47 10.75 3.94
CA LEU A 14 6.87 10.00 2.74
C LEU A 14 6.08 8.71 2.59
N LEU A 15 6.00 7.92 3.67
CA LEU A 15 5.25 6.66 3.65
C LEU A 15 3.75 6.90 3.44
N GLY A 16 3.13 7.78 4.22
CA GLY A 16 1.70 8.07 4.13
C GLY A 16 1.35 8.75 2.82
N GLY A 17 2.14 9.73 2.41
CA GLY A 17 1.98 10.46 1.15
C GLY A 17 2.06 9.56 -0.08
N ALA A 18 2.94 8.56 -0.09
CA ALA A 18 3.02 7.58 -1.18
C ALA A 18 1.71 6.79 -1.34
N PHE A 19 1.05 6.43 -0.23
CA PHE A 19 -0.23 5.72 -0.26
C PHE A 19 -1.42 6.63 -0.60
N VAL A 20 -1.43 7.87 -0.14
CA VAL A 20 -2.41 8.87 -0.59
C VAL A 20 -2.32 9.06 -2.10
N PHE A 21 -1.11 9.27 -2.62
CA PHE A 21 -0.88 9.39 -4.05
C PHE A 21 -1.31 8.12 -4.80
N ALA A 22 -0.95 6.93 -4.30
CA ALA A 22 -1.38 5.66 -4.91
C ALA A 22 -2.90 5.54 -4.97
N GLY A 23 -3.61 5.93 -3.91
CA GLY A 23 -5.07 5.91 -3.85
C GLY A 23 -5.70 6.84 -4.89
N LEU A 24 -5.23 8.08 -4.97
CA LEU A 24 -5.69 9.06 -5.96
C LEU A 24 -5.42 8.58 -7.40
N ARG A 25 -4.22 8.04 -7.65
CA ARG A 25 -3.88 7.43 -8.93
C ARG A 25 -4.78 6.24 -9.26
N ASN A 26 -5.17 5.44 -8.27
CA ASN A 26 -6.07 4.30 -8.47
C ASN A 26 -7.51 4.72 -8.77
N ILE A 27 -7.97 5.89 -8.30
CA ILE A 27 -9.24 6.49 -8.74
C ILE A 27 -9.20 6.80 -10.23
N ALA A 28 -8.14 7.48 -10.70
CA ALA A 28 -7.97 7.79 -12.11
C ALA A 28 -7.86 6.53 -12.99
N ASN A 29 -7.33 5.44 -12.45
CA ASN A 29 -7.15 4.15 -13.15
C ASN A 29 -8.25 3.12 -12.82
N ALA A 30 -9.40 3.53 -12.28
CA ALA A 30 -10.41 2.62 -11.76
C ALA A 30 -10.94 1.61 -12.80
N THR A 31 -11.02 2.00 -14.08
CA THR A 31 -11.44 1.12 -15.19
C THR A 31 -10.41 0.04 -15.48
N PHE A 32 -9.13 0.40 -15.51
CA PHE A 32 -8.03 -0.56 -15.71
C PHE A 32 -7.96 -1.57 -14.55
N LEU A 33 -8.06 -1.08 -13.30
CA LEU A 33 -8.11 -1.96 -12.12
C LEU A 33 -9.33 -2.90 -12.14
N ALA A 34 -10.47 -2.42 -12.64
CA ALA A 34 -11.66 -3.26 -12.81
C ALA A 34 -11.36 -4.46 -13.71
N GLY A 35 -10.79 -4.21 -14.89
CA GLY A 35 -10.45 -5.25 -15.86
C GLY A 35 -9.51 -6.28 -15.26
N MET A 36 -8.44 -5.83 -14.60
CA MET A 36 -7.50 -6.73 -13.93
C MET A 36 -8.18 -7.61 -12.87
N MET A 37 -9.00 -7.02 -12.00
CA MET A 37 -9.70 -7.77 -10.94
C MET A 37 -10.70 -8.79 -11.50
N THR A 38 -11.41 -8.45 -12.57
CA THR A 38 -12.32 -9.38 -13.26
C THR A 38 -11.56 -10.56 -13.85
N THR A 39 -10.44 -10.31 -14.54
CA THR A 39 -9.57 -11.38 -15.08
C THR A 39 -9.02 -12.29 -13.99
N ARG A 40 -8.83 -11.76 -12.77
CA ARG A 40 -8.43 -12.53 -11.59
C ARG A 40 -9.56 -13.23 -10.85
N GLY A 41 -10.81 -13.09 -11.30
CA GLY A 41 -11.96 -13.72 -10.65
C GLY A 41 -12.26 -13.17 -9.26
N VAL A 42 -11.87 -11.92 -8.96
CA VAL A 42 -12.08 -11.31 -7.64
C VAL A 42 -13.59 -11.13 -7.39
N PRO A 43 -14.15 -11.77 -6.35
CA PRO A 43 -15.56 -11.58 -6.00
C PRO A 43 -15.82 -10.11 -5.64
N GLN A 44 -16.95 -9.57 -6.10
CA GLN A 44 -17.35 -8.19 -5.80
C GLN A 44 -16.25 -7.15 -6.12
N ALA A 45 -15.57 -7.29 -7.26
CA ALA A 45 -14.42 -6.46 -7.68
C ALA A 45 -14.63 -4.94 -7.52
N ARG A 46 -15.87 -4.43 -7.64
CA ARG A 46 -16.18 -3.02 -7.39
C ARG A 46 -15.97 -2.64 -5.92
N LEU A 47 -16.48 -3.44 -4.99
CA LEU A 47 -16.36 -3.19 -3.54
C LEU A 47 -14.90 -3.32 -3.09
N VAL A 48 -14.21 -4.38 -3.51
CA VAL A 48 -12.79 -4.61 -3.18
C VAL A 48 -11.91 -3.45 -3.68
N ARG A 49 -12.15 -2.98 -4.90
CA ARG A 49 -11.41 -1.85 -5.48
C ARG A 49 -11.60 -0.56 -4.69
N TRP A 50 -12.86 -0.16 -4.48
CA TRP A 50 -13.14 1.09 -3.77
C TRP A 50 -12.74 1.00 -2.30
N GLY A 51 -12.91 -0.15 -1.66
CA GLY A 51 -12.40 -0.40 -0.30
C GLY A 51 -10.88 -0.24 -0.23
N GLY A 52 -10.13 -0.83 -1.17
CA GLY A 52 -8.68 -0.67 -1.25
C GLY A 52 -8.24 0.78 -1.49
N ILE A 53 -8.92 1.51 -2.38
CA ILE A 53 -8.65 2.93 -2.65
C ILE A 53 -8.87 3.78 -1.40
N VAL A 54 -10.04 3.64 -0.76
CA VAL A 54 -10.39 4.40 0.45
C VAL A 54 -9.41 4.08 1.57
N LEU A 55 -9.06 2.81 1.76
CA LEU A 55 -8.08 2.39 2.77
C LEU A 55 -6.72 3.07 2.53
N GLN A 56 -6.19 3.03 1.30
CA GLN A 56 -4.90 3.68 0.98
C GLN A 56 -4.90 5.17 1.34
N ILE A 57 -5.96 5.89 0.97
CA ILE A 57 -6.06 7.34 1.20
C ILE A 57 -6.21 7.63 2.70
N VAL A 58 -7.17 6.98 3.36
CA VAL A 58 -7.47 7.24 4.77
C VAL A 58 -6.30 6.85 5.66
N ALA A 59 -5.76 5.64 5.49
CA ALA A 59 -4.62 5.18 6.29
C ALA A 59 -3.35 5.99 5.95
N GLY A 60 -3.14 6.37 4.69
CA GLY A 60 -2.07 7.26 4.28
C GLY A 60 -2.16 8.62 5.00
N VAL A 61 -3.32 9.27 4.99
CA VAL A 61 -3.55 10.55 5.70
C VAL A 61 -3.36 10.39 7.21
N MET A 62 -3.93 9.34 7.82
CA MET A 62 -3.76 9.08 9.25
C MET A 62 -2.29 8.94 9.65
N LEU A 63 -1.48 8.29 8.80
CA LEU A 63 -0.05 8.13 9.03
C LEU A 63 0.67 9.49 9.03
N VAL A 64 0.33 10.38 8.09
CA VAL A 64 0.90 11.73 8.02
C VAL A 64 0.50 12.57 9.24
N VAL A 65 -0.78 12.55 9.62
CA VAL A 65 -1.31 13.40 10.71
C VAL A 65 -0.77 12.97 12.08
N GLY A 66 -0.56 11.67 12.34
CA GLY A 66 0.18 11.19 13.50
C GLY A 66 -0.57 10.53 14.68
N PRO A 67 -1.83 10.85 15.05
CA PRO A 67 -2.40 10.34 16.31
C PRO A 67 -2.82 8.86 16.29
N TRP A 68 -2.79 8.18 15.13
CA TRP A 68 -3.18 6.77 14.99
C TRP A 68 -2.23 5.99 14.07
N THR A 69 -0.92 6.26 14.17
CA THR A 69 0.04 5.73 13.19
C THR A 69 0.13 4.21 13.21
N ALA A 70 0.04 3.58 14.38
CA ALA A 70 0.07 2.13 14.51
C ALA A 70 -1.11 1.45 13.78
N PHE A 71 -2.34 1.98 13.95
CA PHE A 71 -3.52 1.45 13.26
C PHE A 71 -3.45 1.68 11.76
N ALA A 72 -3.01 2.88 11.34
CA ALA A 72 -2.80 3.19 9.93
C ALA A 72 -1.78 2.26 9.28
N ALA A 73 -0.63 2.07 9.92
CA ALA A 73 0.44 1.18 9.48
C ALA A 73 -0.05 -0.28 9.37
N ALA A 74 -0.78 -0.79 10.38
CA ALA A 74 -1.36 -2.12 10.34
C ALA A 74 -2.35 -2.31 9.19
N ALA A 75 -3.22 -1.32 8.95
CA ALA A 75 -4.15 -1.33 7.82
C ALA A 75 -3.41 -1.35 6.47
N LEU A 76 -2.33 -0.57 6.34
CA LEU A 76 -1.50 -0.54 5.13
C LEU A 76 -0.74 -1.86 4.92
N ILE A 77 -0.28 -2.53 5.98
CA ILE A 77 0.30 -3.88 5.88
C ILE A 77 -0.74 -4.87 5.36
N ALA A 78 -1.96 -4.87 5.92
CA ALA A 78 -3.03 -5.75 5.44
C ALA A 78 -3.36 -5.49 3.95
N PHE A 79 -3.43 -4.22 3.57
CA PHE A 79 -3.60 -3.83 2.17
C PHE A 79 -2.47 -4.35 1.27
N LEU A 80 -1.21 -4.21 1.71
CA LEU A 80 -0.04 -4.69 0.96
C LEU A 80 -0.09 -6.20 0.74
N LEU A 81 -0.49 -6.98 1.75
CA LEU A 81 -0.62 -8.44 1.62
C LEU A 81 -1.65 -8.80 0.55
N VAL A 82 -2.84 -8.20 0.62
CA VAL A 82 -3.90 -8.44 -0.38
C VAL A 82 -3.46 -8.00 -1.77
N ALA A 83 -2.87 -6.80 -1.90
CA ALA A 83 -2.37 -6.29 -3.18
C ALA A 83 -1.25 -7.17 -3.77
N THR A 84 -0.39 -7.72 -2.91
CA THR A 84 0.70 -8.62 -3.35
C THR A 84 0.15 -9.90 -3.96
N VAL A 85 -0.79 -10.56 -3.28
CA VAL A 85 -1.41 -11.80 -3.81
C VAL A 85 -2.18 -11.49 -5.10
N MET A 86 -2.90 -10.37 -5.14
CA MET A 86 -3.78 -10.03 -6.27
C MET A 86 -3.04 -9.52 -7.51
N PHE A 87 -1.93 -8.79 -7.34
CA PHE A 87 -1.27 -8.12 -8.47
C PHE A 87 0.19 -8.54 -8.68
N ASN A 88 0.85 -9.10 -7.67
CA ASN A 88 2.25 -9.51 -7.73
C ASN A 88 2.43 -11.05 -7.62
N ASN A 89 1.45 -11.84 -8.08
CA ASN A 89 1.53 -13.31 -8.18
C ASN A 89 2.56 -13.75 -9.24
N PHE A 90 3.84 -13.63 -8.91
CA PHE A 90 4.94 -13.99 -9.81
C PHE A 90 4.95 -15.49 -10.19
N TRP A 91 4.32 -16.35 -9.37
CA TRP A 91 4.32 -17.80 -9.58
C TRP A 91 3.56 -18.26 -10.83
N ASP A 92 2.66 -17.43 -11.37
CA ASP A 92 1.88 -17.73 -12.60
C ASP A 92 2.45 -17.06 -13.86
N HIS A 93 3.64 -16.46 -13.79
CA HIS A 93 4.19 -15.64 -14.88
C HIS A 93 5.61 -16.07 -15.24
N GLN A 94 6.09 -15.71 -16.43
CA GLN A 94 7.44 -16.00 -16.92
C GLN A 94 8.09 -14.77 -17.56
N GLY A 95 9.40 -14.84 -17.78
CA GLY A 95 10.15 -13.79 -18.48
C GLY A 95 10.11 -12.43 -17.76
N PRO A 96 10.11 -11.31 -18.52
CA PRO A 96 10.14 -9.96 -17.96
C PRO A 96 8.97 -9.64 -17.02
N ASP A 97 7.77 -10.18 -17.27
CA ASP A 97 6.60 -9.93 -16.40
C ASP A 97 6.78 -10.58 -15.02
N ARG A 98 7.34 -11.79 -14.96
CA ARG A 98 7.69 -12.43 -13.68
C ARG A 98 8.66 -11.58 -12.87
N ALA A 99 9.69 -11.04 -13.51
CA ALA A 99 10.68 -10.18 -12.85
C ALA A 99 10.03 -8.91 -12.29
N SER A 100 9.14 -8.27 -13.05
CA SER A 100 8.38 -7.10 -12.59
C SER A 100 7.55 -7.41 -11.34
N ARG A 101 6.87 -8.55 -11.31
CA ARG A 101 6.07 -8.98 -10.15
C ARG A 101 6.92 -9.28 -8.93
N ILE A 102 8.08 -9.93 -9.10
CA ILE A 102 9.03 -10.15 -8.00
C ILE A 102 9.46 -8.80 -7.40
N ASN A 103 9.79 -7.81 -8.22
CA ASN A 103 10.13 -6.47 -7.74
C ASN A 103 8.96 -5.84 -6.96
N GLY A 104 7.72 -6.05 -7.41
CA GLY A 104 6.52 -5.66 -6.68
C GLY A 104 6.39 -6.33 -5.31
N VAL A 105 6.64 -7.64 -5.21
CA VAL A 105 6.65 -8.37 -3.92
C VAL A 105 7.72 -7.80 -2.99
N VAL A 106 8.96 -7.67 -3.46
CA VAL A 106 10.09 -7.16 -2.66
C VAL A 106 9.81 -5.73 -2.16
N SER A 107 9.25 -4.88 -3.02
CA SER A 107 8.87 -3.51 -2.65
C SER A 107 7.80 -3.51 -1.55
N ASN A 108 6.79 -4.36 -1.67
CA ASN A 108 5.73 -4.47 -0.67
C ASN A 108 6.25 -5.05 0.65
N VAL A 109 7.20 -5.99 0.63
CA VAL A 109 7.86 -6.51 1.83
C VAL A 109 8.66 -5.41 2.53
N ALA A 110 9.42 -4.61 1.78
CA ALA A 110 10.16 -3.48 2.33
C ALA A 110 9.23 -2.43 2.97
N LEU A 111 8.11 -2.10 2.32
CA LEU A 111 7.09 -1.20 2.87
C LEU A 111 6.39 -1.79 4.10
N ALA A 112 6.09 -3.09 4.11
CA ALA A 112 5.54 -3.73 5.30
C ALA A 112 6.53 -3.66 6.47
N GLY A 113 7.82 -3.88 6.21
CA GLY A 113 8.89 -3.71 7.19
C GLY A 113 8.97 -2.29 7.74
N SER A 114 8.87 -1.26 6.89
CA SER A 114 8.88 0.13 7.36
C SER A 114 7.66 0.46 8.22
N PHE A 115 6.48 -0.08 7.89
CA PHE A 115 5.28 0.06 8.72
C PHE A 115 5.39 -0.64 10.07
N LEU A 116 6.04 -1.81 10.14
CA LEU A 116 6.35 -2.45 11.42
C LEU A 116 7.26 -1.59 12.29
N LEU A 117 8.23 -0.89 11.69
CA LEU A 117 9.07 0.06 12.42
C LEU A 117 8.28 1.28 12.92
N VAL A 118 7.30 1.76 12.15
CA VAL A 118 6.39 2.82 12.63
C VAL A 118 5.58 2.35 13.83
N ILE A 119 5.03 1.14 13.78
CA ILE A 119 4.30 0.54 14.91
C ILE A 119 5.22 0.40 16.14
N ALA A 120 6.44 -0.08 15.94
CA ALA A 120 7.41 -0.27 17.02
C ALA A 120 7.87 1.05 17.66
N ALA A 121 7.87 2.15 16.90
CA ALA A 121 8.23 3.47 17.41
C ALA A 121 7.18 4.06 18.38
N GLY A 122 5.98 3.47 18.48
CA GLY A 122 4.98 3.81 19.50
C GLY A 122 4.45 5.25 19.44
N GLN A 123 4.48 5.88 18.25
CA GLN A 123 4.01 7.25 18.03
C GLN A 123 2.51 7.34 17.75
#